data_AF-A0A066XD14-F1
#
_entry.id   AF-A0A066XD14-F1
#
_cell.length_a   1.000
_cell.length_b   1.000
_cell.length_c   1.000
_cell.angle_alpha   90.00
_cell.angle_beta   90.00
_cell.angle_gamma   90.00
#
_symmetry.space_group_name_H-M   'P 1'
#
loop_
_entity.id
_entity.type
_entity.pdbx_description
1 polymer ?
#
loop_
_entity_poly.entity_id
_entity_poly.type
_entity_poly.pdbx_seq_one_letter_code
_entity_poly.pdbx_strand_id
1 'polypeptide(L)'
;MRCLYQTLAHPRGGYLSNKLFVPRDVWKVKGVKIRNVEDKVATCDYLTAALLKLARVDTCDADAVLEEMQYLEGILEQVQANLTRKLGTDVGVQNSSMLFRDASNSAEIEAAISVPRSASVSGKSSSFSWRRLRSKNSAAGLNNSFNAKGNGLESGKESPGPETLPMTDHPTSRPSKRDPGNAQFTGPNAHYMGSLARLFDAAQTIDQIARQVEDPGLRHADKTQVGLELCTRHAAEFFGFFICRFVLSDLSVLLDKFIKRGSEWVLA
;
A
#
# COMPACT_ATOMS: atom_id res chain seq x y z
N MET A 1 1.77 2.54 0.34
CA MET A 1 2.88 3.46 0.66
C MET A 1 3.78 3.00 1.81
N ARG A 2 3.26 2.43 2.91
CA ARG A 2 4.10 1.95 4.05
C ARG A 2 5.22 0.97 3.64
N CYS A 3 4.88 -0.01 2.81
CA CYS A 3 5.87 -0.99 2.30
C CYS A 3 6.97 -0.32 1.47
N LEU A 4 6.60 0.60 0.57
CA LEU A 4 7.56 1.38 -0.23
C LEU A 4 8.51 2.19 0.66
N TYR A 5 7.97 2.87 1.68
CA TYR A 5 8.78 3.59 2.68
C TYR A 5 9.79 2.67 3.37
N GLN A 6 9.40 1.45 3.76
CA GLN A 6 10.31 0.49 4.39
C GLN A 6 11.48 0.12 3.48
N THR A 7 11.27 -0.01 2.16
CA THR A 7 12.36 -0.29 1.21
C THR A 7 13.42 0.81 1.16
N LEU A 8 13.03 2.05 1.47
CA LEU A 8 13.90 3.22 1.48
C LEU A 8 14.64 3.39 2.82
N ALA A 9 13.87 3.32 3.92
CA ALA A 9 14.32 3.71 5.25
C ALA A 9 15.00 2.57 6.03
N HIS A 10 14.53 1.33 5.87
CA HIS A 10 15.06 0.22 6.67
C HIS A 10 16.45 -0.20 6.16
N PRO A 11 17.47 -0.35 7.04
CA PRO A 11 18.85 -0.62 6.61
C PRO A 11 19.02 -1.82 5.68
N ARG A 12 18.23 -2.88 5.90
CA ARG A 12 18.25 -4.11 5.08
C ARG A 12 17.37 -4.02 3.82
N GLY A 13 16.46 -3.05 3.76
CA GLY A 13 15.36 -3.02 2.80
C GLY A 13 14.04 -3.52 3.40
N GLY A 14 13.03 -3.77 2.56
CA GLY A 14 11.69 -4.12 3.00
C GLY A 14 10.90 -4.94 1.98
N TYR A 15 9.81 -5.55 2.43
CA TYR A 15 8.90 -6.33 1.58
C TYR A 15 7.84 -5.42 0.94
N LEU A 16 7.67 -5.53 -0.38
CA LEU A 16 6.56 -4.90 -1.10
C LEU A 16 5.34 -5.81 -1.21
N SER A 17 5.57 -7.11 -1.25
CA SER A 17 4.55 -8.15 -1.21
C SER A 17 5.08 -9.32 -0.39
N ASN A 18 4.24 -10.33 -0.16
CA ASN A 18 4.62 -11.55 0.56
C ASN A 18 5.77 -12.33 -0.13
N LYS A 19 6.08 -12.01 -1.39
CA LYS A 19 7.08 -12.70 -2.21
C LYS A 19 8.19 -11.80 -2.75
N LEU A 20 8.08 -10.48 -2.59
CA LEU A 20 9.05 -9.53 -3.13
C LEU A 20 9.71 -8.74 -2.00
N PHE A 21 10.94 -9.15 -1.67
CA PHE A 21 11.85 -8.37 -0.85
C PHE A 21 12.68 -7.43 -1.72
N VAL A 22 12.79 -6.16 -1.33
CA VAL A 22 13.59 -5.16 -2.02
C VAL A 22 14.72 -4.72 -1.07
N PRO A 23 15.97 -5.14 -1.34
CA PRO A 23 17.14 -4.66 -0.60
C PRO A 23 17.28 -3.14 -0.71
N ARG A 24 17.76 -2.50 0.36
CA ARG A 24 17.97 -1.04 0.38
C ARG A 24 18.93 -0.58 -0.72
N ASP A 25 19.92 -1.40 -1.06
CA ASP A 25 20.96 -1.05 -2.03
C ASP A 25 20.46 -0.95 -3.47
N VAL A 26 19.28 -1.49 -3.76
CA VAL A 26 18.58 -1.28 -5.05
C VAL A 26 18.41 0.22 -5.33
N TRP A 27 18.05 1.00 -4.31
CA TRP A 27 17.89 2.45 -4.44
C TRP A 27 19.21 3.20 -4.64
N LYS A 28 20.35 2.57 -4.31
CA LYS A 28 21.70 3.16 -4.39
C LYS A 28 22.45 2.76 -5.66
N VAL A 29 21.82 1.98 -6.55
CA VAL A 29 22.46 1.52 -7.79
C VAL A 29 22.89 2.71 -8.64
N LYS A 30 24.15 2.68 -9.08
CA LYS A 30 24.75 3.73 -9.93
C LYS A 30 24.50 3.48 -11.41
N GLY A 31 24.48 4.57 -12.18
CA GLY A 31 24.34 4.54 -13.65
C GLY A 31 22.97 4.07 -14.14
N VAL A 32 21.92 4.17 -13.31
CA VAL A 32 20.53 4.07 -13.75
C VAL A 32 20.04 5.48 -14.00
N LYS A 33 19.51 5.75 -15.19
CA LYS A 33 18.90 7.04 -15.50
C LYS A 33 17.40 6.97 -15.20
N ILE A 34 16.99 7.50 -14.06
CA ILE A 34 15.57 7.64 -13.71
C ILE A 34 15.00 8.82 -14.52
N ARG A 35 13.93 8.56 -15.27
CA ARG A 35 13.27 9.57 -16.10
C ARG A 35 12.58 10.63 -15.22
N ASN A 36 12.79 11.89 -15.58
CA ASN A 36 12.15 13.08 -14.98
C ASN A 36 12.21 13.10 -13.45
N VAL A 37 13.37 12.74 -12.88
CA VAL A 37 13.56 12.66 -11.42
C VAL A 37 13.30 14.00 -10.74
N GLU A 38 13.74 15.12 -11.33
CA GLU A 38 13.52 16.45 -10.76
C GLU A 38 12.05 16.84 -10.70
N ASP A 39 11.26 16.58 -11.77
CA ASP A 39 9.81 16.82 -11.76
C ASP A 39 9.10 15.93 -10.71
N LYS A 40 9.53 14.68 -10.56
CA LYS A 40 9.01 13.76 -9.54
C LYS A 40 9.32 14.25 -8.12
N VAL A 41 10.54 14.72 -7.89
CA VAL A 41 10.95 15.29 -6.60
C VAL A 41 10.13 16.52 -6.27
N ALA A 42 10.05 17.49 -7.18
CA ALA A 42 9.26 18.70 -6.99
C ALA A 42 7.78 18.38 -6.69
N THR A 43 7.22 17.39 -7.38
CA THR A 43 5.87 16.89 -7.11
C THR A 43 5.74 16.29 -5.72
N CYS A 44 6.69 15.46 -5.29
CA CYS A 44 6.67 14.85 -3.96
C CYS A 44 6.76 15.91 -2.87
N ASP A 45 7.60 16.93 -3.05
CA ASP A 45 7.76 18.03 -2.09
C ASP A 45 6.51 18.91 -2.01
N TYR A 46 5.89 19.22 -3.15
CA TYR A 46 4.64 19.98 -3.19
C TYR A 46 3.48 19.24 -2.50
N LEU A 47 3.30 17.95 -2.80
CA LEU A 47 2.31 17.12 -2.13
C LEU A 47 2.60 16.97 -0.63
N THR A 48 3.87 16.83 -0.25
CA THR A 48 4.28 16.75 1.16
C THR A 48 3.87 18.02 1.90
N ALA A 49 4.09 19.21 1.32
CA ALA A 49 3.71 20.47 1.93
C ALA A 49 2.18 20.56 2.15
N ALA A 50 1.39 20.15 1.16
CA ALA A 50 -0.07 20.11 1.26
C ALA A 50 -0.56 19.13 2.35
N LEU A 51 0.02 17.93 2.41
CA LEU A 51 -0.30 16.93 3.41
C LEU A 51 0.11 17.34 4.83
N LEU A 52 1.22 18.05 4.98
CA LEU A 52 1.64 18.60 6.27
C LEU A 52 0.74 19.76 6.73
N LYS A 53 0.11 20.48 5.80
CA LYS A 53 -0.94 21.46 6.13
C LYS A 53 -2.20 20.75 6.63
N LEU A 54 -2.66 19.72 5.93
CA LEU A 54 -3.77 18.87 6.36
C LEU A 54 -3.55 18.23 7.73
N ALA A 55 -2.33 17.78 8.02
CA ALA A 55 -1.97 17.16 9.30
C ALA A 55 -2.06 18.10 10.51
N ARG A 56 -2.20 19.42 10.30
CA ARG A 56 -2.35 20.42 11.37
C ARG A 56 -3.81 20.72 11.71
N VAL A 57 -4.75 20.26 10.89
CA VAL A 57 -6.18 20.47 11.13
C VAL A 57 -6.62 19.66 12.34
N ASP A 58 -7.48 20.26 13.17
CA ASP A 58 -8.06 19.56 14.30
C ASP A 58 -8.98 18.43 13.81
N THR A 59 -8.61 17.20 14.12
CA THR A 59 -9.35 16.01 13.71
C THR A 59 -10.72 15.88 14.40
N CYS A 60 -10.99 16.66 15.45
CA CYS A 60 -12.29 16.70 16.10
C CYS A 60 -13.31 17.57 15.33
N ASP A 61 -12.85 18.45 14.45
CA ASP A 61 -13.69 19.31 13.60
C ASP A 61 -13.82 18.70 12.20
N ALA A 62 -14.88 17.93 11.98
CA ALA A 62 -15.11 17.22 10.72
C ALA A 62 -15.30 18.16 9.53
N ASP A 63 -15.89 19.34 9.74
CA ASP A 63 -16.12 20.32 8.67
C ASP A 63 -14.80 20.99 8.27
N ALA A 64 -13.94 21.34 9.25
CA ALA A 64 -12.61 21.85 8.96
C ALA A 64 -11.71 20.81 8.26
N VAL A 65 -11.80 19.53 8.66
CA VAL A 65 -11.08 18.45 7.97
C VAL A 65 -11.59 18.29 6.53
N LEU A 66 -12.89 18.38 6.30
CA LEU A 66 -13.46 18.29 4.96
C LEU A 66 -13.02 19.45 4.07
N GLU A 67 -13.04 20.68 4.58
CA GLU A 67 -12.58 21.86 3.83
C GLU A 67 -11.13 21.70 3.36
N GLU A 68 -10.24 21.27 4.27
CA GLU A 68 -8.83 21.09 3.93
C GLU A 68 -8.59 19.85 3.02
N MET A 69 -9.40 18.80 3.16
CA MET A 69 -9.39 17.65 2.24
C MET A 69 -9.82 18.04 0.82
N GLN A 70 -10.80 18.93 0.68
CA GLN A 70 -11.23 19.48 -0.62
C GLN A 70 -10.17 20.40 -1.22
N TYR A 71 -9.48 21.19 -0.40
CA TYR A 71 -8.32 21.96 -0.85
C TYR A 71 -7.20 21.04 -1.37
N LEU A 72 -6.90 19.96 -0.65
CA LEU A 72 -5.96 18.94 -1.10
C LEU A 72 -6.39 18.30 -2.41
N GLU A 73 -7.68 17.98 -2.58
CA GLU A 73 -8.22 17.42 -3.81
C GLU A 73 -7.92 18.29 -5.04
N GLY A 74 -8.13 19.61 -4.96
CA GLY A 74 -7.75 20.53 -6.05
C GLY A 74 -6.24 20.48 -6.37
N ILE A 75 -5.39 20.31 -5.35
CA ILE A 75 -3.95 20.10 -5.54
C ILE A 75 -3.68 18.77 -6.25
N LEU A 76 -4.36 17.68 -5.87
CA LEU A 76 -4.21 16.37 -6.50
C LEU A 76 -4.57 16.43 -7.99
N GLU A 77 -5.65 17.12 -8.36
CA GLU A 77 -6.05 17.31 -9.76
C GLU A 77 -4.99 18.08 -10.57
N GLN A 78 -4.47 19.18 -10.00
CA GLN A 78 -3.41 19.96 -10.60
C GLN A 78 -2.15 19.11 -10.85
N VAL A 79 -1.76 18.33 -9.84
CA VAL A 79 -0.60 17.44 -9.91
C VAL A 79 -0.84 16.30 -10.90
N GLN A 80 -2.03 15.71 -10.94
CA GLN A 80 -2.42 14.69 -11.91
C GLN A 80 -2.25 15.20 -13.35
N ALA A 81 -2.73 16.41 -13.64
CA ALA A 81 -2.57 17.03 -14.96
C ALA A 81 -1.10 17.31 -15.30
N ASN A 82 -0.29 17.67 -14.30
CA ASN A 82 1.15 17.85 -14.47
C ASN A 82 1.88 16.52 -14.77
N LEU A 83 1.67 15.50 -13.92
CA LEU A 83 2.28 14.19 -14.05
C LEU A 83 1.88 13.51 -15.36
N THR A 84 0.62 13.60 -15.78
CA THR A 84 0.16 13.05 -17.06
C THR A 84 0.90 13.68 -18.24
N ARG A 85 1.09 15.01 -18.22
CA ARG A 85 1.84 15.71 -19.27
C ARG A 85 3.33 15.34 -19.29
N LYS A 86 3.94 15.16 -18.11
CA LYS A 86 5.38 14.93 -17.98
C LYS A 86 5.79 13.48 -18.16
N LEU A 87 5.00 12.55 -17.61
CA LEU A 87 5.32 11.12 -17.52
C LEU A 87 4.49 10.26 -18.49
N GLY A 88 3.38 10.78 -19.02
CA GLY A 88 2.56 10.06 -19.99
C GLY A 88 2.09 8.71 -19.46
N THR A 89 2.50 7.63 -20.13
CA THR A 89 2.11 6.24 -19.84
C THR A 89 2.68 5.66 -18.54
N ASP A 90 3.63 6.34 -17.91
CA ASP A 90 4.22 5.93 -16.64
C ASP A 90 3.32 6.25 -15.43
N VAL A 91 2.19 6.92 -15.65
CA VAL A 91 1.17 7.26 -14.65
C VAL A 91 -0.25 7.05 -15.19
N GLY A 92 -1.23 7.02 -14.29
CA GLY A 92 -2.65 6.97 -14.61
C GLY A 92 -3.23 5.55 -14.73
N VAL A 93 -4.56 5.48 -14.83
CA VAL A 93 -5.35 4.24 -14.80
C VAL A 93 -5.23 3.42 -16.08
N GLN A 94 -5.01 4.11 -17.21
CA GLN A 94 -5.15 3.57 -18.57
C GLN A 94 -4.26 2.37 -18.88
N ASN A 95 -3.16 2.17 -18.13
CA ASN A 95 -2.23 1.07 -18.35
C ASN A 95 -2.13 0.08 -17.17
N SER A 96 -2.97 0.24 -16.14
CA SER A 96 -3.00 -0.66 -14.98
C SER A 96 -3.44 -2.09 -15.38
N SER A 97 -4.31 -2.20 -16.37
CA SER A 97 -4.82 -3.46 -16.92
C SER A 97 -3.75 -4.29 -17.64
N MET A 98 -2.72 -3.68 -18.24
CA MET A 98 -1.60 -4.43 -18.84
C MET A 98 -0.67 -5.02 -17.77
N LEU A 99 -0.40 -4.28 -16.69
CA LEU A 99 0.45 -4.76 -15.59
C LEU A 99 -0.14 -5.98 -14.86
N PHE A 100 -1.46 -6.03 -14.68
CA PHE A 100 -2.12 -7.21 -14.10
C PHE A 100 -2.21 -8.38 -15.10
N ARG A 101 -2.26 -8.10 -16.41
CA ARG A 101 -2.30 -9.13 -17.46
C ARG A 101 -0.95 -9.84 -17.64
N ASP A 102 0.16 -9.10 -17.58
CA ASP A 102 1.50 -9.72 -17.66
C ASP A 102 1.86 -10.55 -16.42
N ALA A 103 1.36 -10.16 -15.23
CA ALA A 103 1.52 -10.94 -14.01
C ALA A 103 0.72 -12.27 -14.03
N SER A 104 -0.39 -12.33 -14.78
CA SER A 104 -1.15 -13.57 -14.98
C SER A 104 -0.48 -14.47 -16.03
N ASN A 105 0.15 -13.88 -17.06
CA ASN A 105 0.86 -14.65 -18.09
C ASN A 105 2.16 -15.31 -17.62
N SER A 106 2.83 -14.79 -16.58
CA SER A 106 4.01 -15.46 -15.99
C SER A 106 3.69 -16.72 -15.19
N ALA A 107 2.41 -17.01 -14.92
CA ALA A 107 1.98 -18.23 -14.21
C ALA A 107 1.55 -19.37 -15.15
N GLU A 108 1.54 -19.18 -16.47
CA GLU A 108 1.05 -20.18 -17.44
C GLU A 108 2.13 -20.87 -18.30
N ILE A 109 3.43 -20.68 -18.01
CA ILE A 109 4.54 -21.31 -18.78
C ILE A 109 4.86 -22.74 -18.27
N GLU A 110 3.90 -23.47 -17.69
CA GLU A 110 4.10 -24.90 -17.36
C GLU A 110 2.93 -25.84 -17.72
N ALA A 111 1.98 -25.40 -18.55
CA ALA A 111 0.91 -26.28 -19.02
C ALA A 111 0.77 -26.26 -20.56
N ALA A 112 1.87 -26.54 -21.25
CA ALA A 112 1.82 -26.86 -22.68
C ALA A 112 1.40 -28.32 -22.89
N ILE A 113 0.08 -28.61 -22.76
CA ILE A 113 -0.53 -29.78 -23.42
C ILE A 113 -1.86 -29.35 -24.06
N SER A 114 -1.89 -29.53 -25.38
CA SER A 114 -2.93 -29.33 -26.39
C SER A 114 -4.38 -29.70 -26.01
N VAL A 115 -5.35 -28.83 -26.34
CA VAL A 115 -6.59 -29.16 -27.09
C VAL A 115 -7.13 -27.90 -27.80
N PRO A 116 -7.51 -27.93 -29.10
CA PRO A 116 -8.12 -26.78 -29.79
C PRO A 116 -9.66 -26.87 -29.78
N ARG A 117 -10.37 -25.81 -29.37
CA ARG A 117 -11.79 -25.62 -29.75
C ARG A 117 -12.17 -24.15 -29.93
N SER A 118 -12.41 -23.83 -31.20
CA SER A 118 -13.52 -23.07 -31.80
C SER A 118 -13.86 -21.65 -31.33
N ALA A 119 -13.92 -20.80 -32.35
CA ALA A 119 -14.27 -19.40 -32.34
C ALA A 119 -15.76 -19.11 -32.10
N SER A 120 -16.02 -17.81 -31.86
CA SER A 120 -17.29 -17.08 -31.77
C SER A 120 -17.93 -17.02 -30.37
N VAL A 121 -17.84 -15.85 -29.72
CA VAL A 121 -18.94 -14.88 -29.62
C VAL A 121 -18.44 -13.49 -29.18
N SER A 122 -18.93 -12.51 -29.93
CA SER A 122 -19.18 -11.09 -29.65
C SER A 122 -18.94 -10.52 -28.25
N GLY A 123 -18.33 -9.34 -28.26
CA GLY A 123 -18.00 -8.55 -27.08
C GLY A 123 -19.19 -8.11 -26.23
N LYS A 124 -18.92 -8.01 -24.93
CA LYS A 124 -19.50 -7.09 -23.96
C LYS A 124 -18.51 -6.96 -22.81
N SER A 125 -18.07 -5.73 -22.57
CA SER A 125 -17.30 -5.28 -21.41
C SER A 125 -18.01 -5.68 -20.12
N SER A 126 -17.56 -6.76 -19.50
CA SER A 126 -18.06 -7.28 -18.23
C SER A 126 -17.32 -6.61 -17.07
N SER A 127 -18.08 -5.81 -16.33
CA SER A 127 -17.70 -5.13 -15.10
C SER A 127 -17.12 -6.10 -14.05
N PHE A 128 -15.94 -5.75 -13.55
CA PHE A 128 -15.28 -6.43 -12.44
C PHE A 128 -16.05 -6.18 -11.14
N SER A 129 -16.84 -7.16 -10.69
CA SER A 129 -17.64 -7.07 -9.45
C SER A 129 -16.89 -7.71 -8.28
N TRP A 130 -16.36 -6.87 -7.38
CA TRP A 130 -15.73 -7.27 -6.12
C TRP A 130 -16.69 -7.97 -5.13
N ARG A 131 -17.98 -8.11 -5.44
CA ARG A 131 -18.94 -8.86 -4.60
C ARG A 131 -18.70 -10.38 -4.58
N ARG A 132 -17.76 -10.91 -5.37
CA ARG A 132 -17.47 -12.35 -5.44
C ARG A 132 -16.23 -12.78 -4.65
N LEU A 133 -15.73 -11.94 -3.74
CA LEU A 133 -14.71 -12.29 -2.75
C LEU A 133 -15.24 -12.20 -1.30
N ARG A 134 -16.46 -12.69 -1.07
CA ARG A 134 -16.83 -13.13 0.29
C ARG A 134 -16.31 -14.56 0.44
N SER A 135 -15.24 -14.72 1.20
CA SER A 135 -14.75 -16.04 1.62
C SER A 135 -15.89 -16.81 2.29
N LYS A 136 -16.12 -18.04 1.81
CA LYS A 136 -17.03 -18.98 2.43
C LYS A 136 -16.48 -19.37 3.81
N ASN A 137 -17.34 -19.15 4.79
CA ASN A 137 -17.32 -19.68 6.15
C ASN A 137 -16.58 -21.03 6.29
N SER A 138 -15.38 -21.02 6.88
CA SER A 138 -14.73 -22.22 7.39
C SER A 138 -15.37 -22.60 8.72
N ALA A 139 -16.57 -23.20 8.67
CA ALA A 139 -17.09 -23.98 9.80
C ALA A 139 -16.43 -25.36 9.75
N ALA A 140 -15.32 -25.53 10.46
CA ALA A 140 -14.82 -26.86 10.80
C ALA A 140 -15.67 -27.39 11.96
N GLY A 141 -16.58 -28.30 11.63
CA GLY A 141 -17.28 -29.11 12.62
C GLY A 141 -16.31 -30.06 13.30
N LEU A 142 -16.20 -29.97 14.63
CA LEU A 142 -15.81 -31.09 15.46
C LEU A 142 -17.02 -31.49 16.30
N ASN A 143 -17.69 -32.52 15.80
CA ASN A 143 -18.60 -33.36 16.55
C ASN A 143 -17.74 -34.23 17.47
N ASN A 144 -17.90 -34.15 18.79
CA ASN A 144 -17.54 -35.27 19.65
C ASN A 144 -18.51 -35.38 20.81
N SER A 145 -19.31 -36.44 20.73
CA SER A 145 -20.25 -36.94 21.72
C SER A 145 -19.47 -37.66 22.81
N PHE A 146 -19.55 -37.21 24.07
CA PHE A 146 -19.38 -38.08 25.23
C PHE A 146 -20.25 -37.60 26.39
N ASN A 147 -21.27 -38.40 26.67
CA ASN A 147 -22.09 -38.38 27.86
C ASN A 147 -21.44 -39.31 28.90
N ALA A 148 -21.10 -38.82 30.08
CA ALA A 148 -20.88 -39.64 31.28
C ALA A 148 -21.05 -38.81 32.56
N LYS A 149 -22.03 -39.20 33.38
CA LYS A 149 -22.19 -38.80 34.79
C LYS A 149 -21.10 -39.45 35.64
N GLY A 150 -20.62 -38.76 36.67
CA GLY A 150 -19.89 -39.37 37.79
C GLY A 150 -19.40 -38.36 38.82
N ASN A 151 -19.96 -38.40 40.04
CA ASN A 151 -19.47 -37.74 41.25
C ASN A 151 -18.02 -38.14 41.59
N GLY A 152 -17.24 -37.24 42.21
CA GLY A 152 -16.01 -37.61 42.91
C GLY A 152 -15.21 -36.42 43.42
N LEU A 153 -14.96 -36.42 44.73
CA LEU A 153 -14.25 -35.42 45.53
C LEU A 153 -12.72 -35.65 45.49
N GLU A 154 -11.97 -34.56 45.65
CA GLU A 154 -10.61 -34.42 46.22
C GLU A 154 -9.32 -34.80 45.44
N SER A 155 -8.38 -33.85 45.56
CA SER A 155 -6.90 -33.96 45.64
C SER A 155 -6.05 -33.86 44.36
N GLY A 156 -5.34 -32.72 44.25
CA GLY A 156 -3.89 -32.66 44.16
C GLY A 156 -3.19 -33.10 42.87
N LYS A 157 -2.92 -32.14 41.97
CA LYS A 157 -1.62 -31.97 41.26
C LYS A 157 -1.67 -30.75 40.35
N GLU A 158 -0.90 -29.73 40.69
CA GLU A 158 -0.76 -28.50 39.91
C GLU A 158 0.12 -28.77 38.67
N SER A 159 -0.51 -28.79 37.50
CA SER A 159 0.17 -28.72 36.20
C SER A 159 0.23 -27.26 35.76
N PRO A 160 1.37 -26.76 35.23
CA PRO A 160 1.50 -25.37 34.81
C PRO A 160 0.66 -25.14 33.55
N GLY A 161 -0.37 -24.30 33.68
CA GLY A 161 -1.14 -23.78 32.55
C GLY A 161 -0.30 -22.84 31.69
N PRO A 162 -0.65 -22.66 30.41
CA PRO A 162 0.14 -21.84 29.48
C PRO A 162 0.17 -20.38 29.94
N GLU A 163 1.37 -19.80 29.94
CA GLU A 163 1.60 -18.36 30.15
C GLU A 163 0.65 -17.56 29.27
N THR A 164 -0.32 -16.90 29.91
CA THR A 164 -1.21 -15.98 29.25
C THR A 164 -0.41 -14.75 28.84
N LEU A 165 -0.26 -14.57 27.53
CA LEU A 165 0.36 -13.37 26.97
C LEU A 165 -0.38 -12.14 27.51
N PRO A 166 0.34 -11.10 27.97
CA PRO A 166 -0.29 -9.88 28.46
C PRO A 166 -1.11 -9.25 27.33
N MET A 167 -2.43 -9.28 27.46
CA MET A 167 -3.34 -8.56 26.59
C MET A 167 -3.11 -7.07 26.84
N THR A 168 -2.62 -6.34 25.85
CA THR A 168 -2.55 -4.88 25.92
C THR A 168 -3.98 -4.32 25.92
N ASP A 169 -4.38 -3.64 26.99
CA ASP A 169 -5.73 -3.04 27.17
C ASP A 169 -6.08 -1.97 26.12
N HIS A 170 -5.13 -1.57 25.28
CA HIS A 170 -5.32 -0.61 24.21
C HIS A 170 -4.75 -1.17 22.90
N PRO A 171 -5.59 -1.69 21.98
CA PRO A 171 -5.16 -1.87 20.60
C PRO A 171 -4.85 -0.48 20.05
N THR A 172 -3.60 -0.05 20.07
CA THR A 172 -3.23 1.22 19.47
C THR A 172 -3.38 1.06 17.95
N SER A 173 -4.50 1.57 17.43
CA SER A 173 -4.78 1.66 16.00
C SER A 173 -3.86 2.67 15.30
N ARG A 174 -3.02 3.37 16.06
CA ARG A 174 -2.05 4.34 15.57
C ARG A 174 -0.82 3.61 15.04
N PRO A 175 -0.48 3.75 13.74
CA PRO A 175 0.81 3.30 13.24
C PRO A 175 1.92 3.89 14.11
N SER A 176 2.94 3.11 14.43
CA SER A 176 4.11 3.62 15.17
C SER A 176 4.61 4.91 14.51
N LYS A 177 4.70 5.98 15.31
CA LYS A 177 5.13 7.32 14.86
C LYS A 177 6.55 7.16 14.31
N ARG A 178 6.67 7.19 12.98
CA ARG A 178 7.94 7.11 12.27
C ARG A 178 8.48 8.52 12.15
N ASP A 179 9.73 8.72 12.51
CA ASP A 179 10.39 10.00 12.29
C ASP A 179 11.13 9.94 10.93
N PRO A 180 10.61 10.58 9.87
CA PRO A 180 11.28 10.61 8.58
C PRO A 180 12.63 11.33 8.62
N GLY A 181 12.90 12.16 9.65
CA GLY A 181 14.17 12.87 9.82
C GLY A 181 15.34 11.96 10.22
N ASN A 182 15.05 10.79 10.80
CA ASN A 182 16.10 9.87 11.27
C ASN A 182 16.66 8.97 10.16
N ALA A 183 16.01 8.92 9.00
CA ALA A 183 16.45 8.10 7.87
C ALA A 183 17.50 8.85 7.03
N GLN A 184 18.78 8.48 7.19
CA GLN A 184 19.87 9.06 6.40
C GLN A 184 19.95 8.39 5.01
N PHE A 185 19.62 9.13 3.95
CA PHE A 185 19.69 8.65 2.56
C PHE A 185 21.06 8.96 1.95
N THR A 186 21.65 7.99 1.25
CA THR A 186 22.97 8.10 0.62
C THR A 186 22.96 7.50 -0.79
N GLY A 187 23.94 7.89 -1.61
CA GLY A 187 24.10 7.39 -2.97
C GLY A 187 23.51 8.32 -4.04
N PRO A 188 23.48 7.87 -5.31
CA PRO A 188 23.14 8.72 -6.46
C PRO A 188 21.70 9.25 -6.43
N ASN A 189 20.78 8.51 -5.81
CA ASN A 189 19.37 8.85 -5.74
C ASN A 189 18.95 9.40 -4.37
N ALA A 190 19.89 9.83 -3.52
CA ALA A 190 19.62 10.21 -2.12
C ALA A 190 18.53 11.30 -1.99
N HIS A 191 18.59 12.33 -2.84
CA HIS A 191 17.60 13.40 -2.86
C HIS A 191 16.19 12.87 -3.17
N TYR A 192 16.08 12.07 -4.23
CA TYR A 192 14.81 11.43 -4.62
C TYR A 192 14.26 10.51 -3.53
N MET A 193 15.11 9.69 -2.91
CA MET A 193 14.73 8.83 -1.79
C MET A 193 14.18 9.65 -0.62
N GLY A 194 14.83 10.78 -0.29
CA GLY A 194 14.39 11.67 0.78
C GLY A 194 13.03 12.32 0.51
N SER A 195 12.78 12.79 -0.72
CA SER A 195 11.47 13.35 -1.07
C SER A 195 10.36 12.29 -1.08
N LEU A 196 10.63 11.06 -1.55
CA LEU A 196 9.68 9.96 -1.46
C LEU A 196 9.37 9.55 -0.02
N ALA A 197 10.40 9.46 0.83
CA ALA A 197 10.23 9.07 2.22
C ALA A 197 9.37 10.08 2.99
N ARG A 198 9.62 11.38 2.80
CA ARG A 198 8.79 12.45 3.38
C ARG A 198 7.35 12.41 2.88
N LEU A 199 7.14 12.19 1.57
CA LEU A 199 5.80 12.05 1.01
C LEU A 199 5.03 10.87 1.60
N PHE A 200 5.65 9.68 1.68
CA PHE A 200 4.99 8.48 2.19
C PHE A 200 4.65 8.55 3.67
N ASP A 201 5.44 9.32 4.43
CA ASP A 201 5.17 9.62 5.83
C ASP A 201 4.02 10.64 5.96
N ALA A 202 4.08 11.76 5.25
CA ALA A 202 3.02 12.77 5.27
C ALA A 202 1.67 12.20 4.78
N ALA A 203 1.68 11.29 3.80
CA ALA A 203 0.47 10.67 3.27
C ALA A 203 -0.20 9.69 4.27
N GLN A 204 0.45 9.37 5.40
CA GLN A 204 -0.22 8.63 6.49
C GLN A 204 -1.39 9.41 7.10
N THR A 205 -1.41 10.74 6.97
CA THR A 205 -2.51 11.58 7.43
C THR A 205 -3.84 11.20 6.77
N ILE A 206 -3.83 10.91 5.46
CA ILE A 206 -5.03 10.47 4.73
C ILE A 206 -5.52 9.11 5.26
N ASP A 207 -4.63 8.18 5.57
CA ASP A 207 -5.00 6.87 6.13
C ASP A 207 -5.59 6.99 7.55
N GLN A 208 -5.17 8.00 8.32
CA GLN A 208 -5.77 8.30 9.63
C GLN A 208 -7.19 8.87 9.46
N ILE A 209 -7.38 9.82 8.55
CA ILE A 209 -8.70 10.39 8.23
C ILE A 209 -9.64 9.29 7.71
N ALA A 210 -9.17 8.43 6.80
CA ALA A 210 -9.95 7.31 6.26
C ALA A 210 -10.54 6.41 7.35
N ARG A 211 -9.72 6.04 8.35
CA ARG A 211 -10.16 5.19 9.47
C ARG A 211 -11.18 5.89 10.37
N GLN A 212 -11.07 7.21 10.54
CA GLN A 212 -12.03 7.99 11.31
C GLN A 212 -13.38 8.08 10.60
N VAL A 213 -13.37 8.19 9.27
CA VAL A 213 -14.59 8.20 8.44
C VAL A 213 -15.30 6.84 8.44
N GLU A 214 -14.54 5.74 8.50
CA GLU A 214 -15.08 4.37 8.59
C GLU A 214 -15.61 3.99 9.99
N ASP A 215 -15.30 4.77 11.03
CA ASP A 215 -15.74 4.50 12.40
C ASP A 215 -17.22 4.93 12.62
N PRO A 216 -18.14 4.00 12.95
CA PRO A 216 -19.55 4.30 13.15
C PRO A 216 -19.86 5.29 14.30
N GLY A 217 -18.86 5.63 15.13
CA GLY A 217 -18.96 6.65 16.17
C GLY A 217 -19.02 8.09 15.65
N LEU A 218 -18.61 8.34 14.40
CA LEU A 218 -18.66 9.68 13.76
C LEU A 218 -20.08 10.00 13.26
N ARG A 219 -21.08 9.85 14.13
CA ARG A 219 -22.39 10.46 13.87
C ARG A 219 -22.23 11.95 14.09
N HIS A 220 -22.32 12.73 13.02
CA HIS A 220 -23.01 14.03 12.93
C HIS A 220 -22.54 14.81 11.69
N ALA A 221 -22.96 14.36 10.50
CA ALA A 221 -23.35 15.15 9.32
C ALA A 221 -23.26 14.27 8.06
N ASP A 222 -24.41 13.78 7.57
CA ASP A 222 -24.47 12.88 6.40
C ASP A 222 -23.72 13.45 5.19
N LYS A 223 -23.73 14.78 5.00
CA LYS A 223 -23.02 15.44 3.90
C LYS A 223 -21.51 15.51 4.12
N THR A 224 -21.07 15.84 5.34
CA THR A 224 -19.64 15.97 5.67
C THR A 224 -18.96 14.61 5.59
N GLN A 225 -19.61 13.57 6.12
CA GLN A 225 -19.12 12.19 6.03
C GLN A 225 -18.98 11.73 4.57
N VAL A 226 -20.02 11.91 3.75
CA VAL A 226 -19.98 11.54 2.33
C VAL A 226 -18.89 12.32 1.57
N GLY A 227 -18.73 13.61 1.88
CA GLY A 227 -17.64 14.43 1.33
C GLY A 227 -16.27 13.86 1.67
N LEU A 228 -16.04 13.52 2.94
CA LEU A 228 -14.78 12.92 3.39
C LEU A 228 -14.51 11.57 2.75
N GLU A 229 -15.53 10.70 2.61
CA GLU A 229 -15.40 9.42 1.91
C GLU A 229 -14.96 9.64 0.45
N LEU A 230 -15.58 10.59 -0.25
CA LEU A 230 -15.26 10.88 -1.64
C LEU A 230 -13.84 11.42 -1.81
N CYS A 231 -13.44 12.42 -1.01
CA CYS A 231 -12.09 12.99 -1.06
C CYS A 231 -11.03 11.94 -0.70
N THR A 232 -11.29 11.11 0.33
CA THR A 232 -10.37 10.05 0.74
C THR A 232 -10.20 8.98 -0.35
N ARG A 233 -11.30 8.60 -1.00
CA ARG A 233 -11.27 7.67 -2.13
C ARG A 233 -10.49 8.23 -3.31
N HIS A 234 -10.76 9.49 -3.69
CA HIS A 234 -10.04 10.13 -4.77
C HIS A 234 -8.54 10.23 -4.46
N ALA A 235 -8.17 10.60 -3.24
CA ALA A 235 -6.78 10.60 -2.81
C ALA A 235 -6.14 9.20 -2.91
N ALA A 236 -6.84 8.15 -2.50
CA ALA A 236 -6.36 6.77 -2.63
C ALA A 236 -6.13 6.37 -4.10
N GLU A 237 -7.04 6.71 -4.99
CA GLU A 237 -6.90 6.48 -6.44
C GLU A 237 -5.71 7.25 -7.01
N PHE A 238 -5.55 8.52 -6.65
CA PHE A 238 -4.41 9.34 -7.06
C PHE A 238 -3.08 8.72 -6.61
N PHE A 239 -2.92 8.41 -5.32
CA PHE A 239 -1.68 7.82 -4.80
C PHE A 239 -1.39 6.44 -5.40
N GLY A 240 -2.41 5.65 -5.70
CA GLY A 240 -2.26 4.35 -6.36
C GLY A 240 -1.81 4.47 -7.81
N PHE A 241 -2.53 5.24 -8.61
CA PHE A 241 -2.35 5.28 -10.06
C PHE A 241 -1.29 6.26 -10.55
N PHE A 242 -0.91 7.25 -9.74
CA PHE A 242 0.12 8.21 -10.10
C PHE A 242 1.39 7.96 -9.30
N ILE A 243 1.34 8.15 -7.98
CA ILE A 243 2.54 8.10 -7.14
C ILE A 243 3.13 6.70 -7.09
N CYS A 244 2.38 5.72 -6.59
CA CYS A 244 2.86 4.34 -6.48
C CYS A 244 3.24 3.77 -7.85
N ARG A 245 2.50 4.15 -8.90
CA ARG A 245 2.74 3.70 -10.28
C ARG A 245 4.12 4.10 -10.81
N PHE A 246 4.50 5.37 -10.71
CA PHE A 246 5.83 5.78 -11.20
C PHE A 246 6.95 5.28 -10.28
N VAL A 247 6.71 5.22 -8.96
CA VAL A 247 7.71 4.73 -8.00
C VAL A 247 8.02 3.26 -8.26
N LEU A 248 6.98 2.43 -8.49
CA LEU A 248 7.17 1.02 -8.83
C LEU A 248 7.86 0.87 -10.18
N SER A 249 7.57 1.74 -11.16
CA SER A 249 8.27 1.74 -12.45
C SER A 249 9.77 2.00 -12.28
N ASP A 250 10.12 3.04 -11.52
CA ASP A 250 11.52 3.38 -11.23
C ASP A 250 12.22 2.25 -10.48
N LEU A 251 11.52 1.66 -9.51
CA LEU A 251 12.06 0.56 -8.73
C LEU A 251 12.31 -0.69 -9.58
N SER A 252 11.44 -1.00 -10.54
CA SER A 252 11.65 -2.11 -11.49
C SER A 252 12.92 -1.91 -12.31
N VAL A 253 13.20 -0.69 -12.79
CA VAL A 253 14.43 -0.38 -13.54
C VAL A 253 15.67 -0.50 -12.64
N LEU A 254 15.58 -0.04 -11.39
CA LEU A 254 16.66 -0.18 -10.41
C LEU A 254 16.92 -1.66 -10.06
N LEU A 255 15.86 -2.44 -9.86
CA LEU A 255 15.93 -3.87 -9.57
C LEU A 255 16.56 -4.65 -10.72
N ASP A 256 16.16 -4.40 -11.97
CA ASP A 256 16.74 -5.05 -13.15
C ASP A 256 18.26 -4.84 -13.20
N LYS A 257 18.72 -3.60 -12.99
CA LYS A 257 20.16 -3.32 -12.97
C LYS A 257 20.87 -3.94 -11.75
N PHE A 258 20.22 -3.92 -10.59
CA PHE A 258 20.76 -4.55 -9.39
C PHE A 258 20.98 -6.06 -9.57
N ILE A 259 20.00 -6.76 -10.13
CA ILE A 259 20.05 -8.21 -10.35
C ILE A 259 21.11 -8.56 -11.38
N LYS A 260 21.14 -7.87 -12.54
CA LYS A 260 22.16 -8.08 -13.58
C LYS A 260 23.58 -7.91 -13.05
N ARG A 261 23.79 -6.89 -12.21
CA ARG A 261 25.08 -6.68 -11.56
C ARG A 261 25.37 -7.80 -10.56
N GLY A 262 24.39 -8.23 -9.77
CA GLY A 262 24.53 -9.33 -8.81
C GLY A 262 24.94 -10.66 -9.47
N SER A 263 24.40 -10.99 -10.64
CA SER A 263 24.78 -12.20 -11.37
C SER A 263 26.24 -12.20 -11.85
N GLU A 264 26.83 -11.03 -12.12
CA GLU A 264 28.26 -10.93 -12.48
C GLU A 264 29.18 -11.37 -11.33
N TRP A 265 28.77 -11.17 -10.08
CA TRP A 265 29.57 -11.56 -8.89
C TRP A 265 29.40 -13.03 -8.49
N VAL A 266 28.35 -13.70 -8.97
CA VAL A 266 28.08 -15.11 -8.65
C VAL A 266 28.70 -16.05 -9.69
N LEU A 267 28.95 -15.57 -10.90
CA LEU A 267 29.55 -16.33 -12.00
C LEU A 267 31.08 -16.14 -12.13
N ALA A 268 31.69 -15.31 -11.29
CA ALA A 268 33.13 -15.09 -11.19
C ALA A 268 33.71 -15.86 -10.00
#